data_AF-A0A731GAL6-F1
#
_entry.id   AF-A0A731GAL6-F1
#
_cell.length_a   1.000
_cell.length_b   1.000
_cell.length_c   1.000
_cell.angle_alpha   90.00
_cell.angle_beta   90.00
_cell.angle_gamma   90.00
#
_symmetry.space_group_name_H-M   'P 1'
#
loop_
_entity.id
_entity.type
_entity.pdbx_description
1 polymer ?
#
loop_
_entity_poly.entity_id
_entity_poly.type
_entity_poly.pdbx_seq_one_letter_code
_entity_poly.pdbx_strand_id
1 'polypeptide(L)' 'MEWLVKKSHYVKKRACHVLVLCDSGGSLKMIAEANSMILLSPGDILSPLQDAQY' A
#
# COMPACT_ATOMS: atom_id res chain seq x y z
N MET A 1 7.85 4.35 8.75
CA MET A 1 7.19 5.50 8.11
C MET A 1 5.79 5.08 7.71
N GLU A 2 4.77 5.90 7.96
CA GLU A 2 3.40 5.58 7.55
C GLU A 2 3.16 5.97 6.09
N TRP A 3 2.29 5.22 5.41
CA TRP A 3 1.93 5.45 4.02
C TRP A 3 0.41 5.53 3.84
N LEU A 4 -0.04 6.52 3.09
CA LEU A 4 -1.43 6.64 2.66
C LEU A 4 -1.61 5.96 1.31
N VAL A 5 -2.60 5.07 1.20
CA VAL A 5 -2.99 4.46 -0.08
C VAL A 5 -3.75 5.48 -0.93
N LYS A 6 -3.21 5.85 -2.09
CA LYS A 6 -3.84 6.76 -3.05
C LYS A 6 -4.59 6.04 -4.16
N LYS A 7 -4.08 4.89 -4.59
CA LYS A 7 -4.73 3.99 -5.56
C LYS A 7 -4.43 2.56 -5.16
N SER A 8 -5.38 1.66 -5.38
CA SER A 8 -5.18 0.23 -5.21
C SER A 8 -5.71 -0.53 -6.40
N HIS A 9 -5.03 -1.62 -6.74
CA HIS A 9 -5.48 -2.58 -7.73
C HIS A 9 -5.14 -3.99 -7.28
N TYR A 10 -6.16 -4.85 -7.16
CA TYR A 10 -5.95 -6.25 -6.79
C TYR A 10 -5.79 -7.11 -8.04
N VAL A 11 -4.65 -7.78 -8.15
CA VAL A 11 -4.30 -8.66 -9.27
C VAL A 11 -4.67 -10.10 -8.91
N LYS A 12 -5.91 -10.49 -9.23
CA LYS A 12 -6.45 -11.84 -8.93
C LYS A 12 -5.54 -13.00 -9.35
N LYS A 13 -4.88 -12.89 -10.51
CA LYS A 13 -3.99 -13.96 -11.05
C LYS A 13 -2.74 -14.20 -10.21
N ARG A 14 -2.28 -13.19 -9.47
CA ARG A 14 -1.07 -13.25 -8.63
C ARG A 14 -1.39 -13.18 -7.14
N ALA A 15 -2.66 -13.02 -6.79
CA ALA A 15 -3.14 -12.80 -5.42
C ALA A 15 -2.37 -11.68 -4.68
N CYS A 16 -2.01 -10.61 -5.37
CA CYS A 16 -1.28 -9.46 -4.81
C CYS A 16 -1.99 -8.13 -5.11
N HIS A 17 -1.66 -7.12 -4.32
CA HIS A 17 -2.06 -5.73 -4.52
C HIS A 17 -0.93 -4.95 -5.18
N VAL A 18 -1.28 -4.13 -6.17
CA VAL A 18 -0.43 -3.05 -6.66
C VAL A 18 -1.00 -1.74 -6.12
N LEU A 19 -0.18 -1.00 -5.38
CA LEU A 19 -0.56 0.19 -4.63
C LEU A 19 0.21 1.41 -5.12
N VAL A 20 -0.45 2.56 -5.15
CA VAL A 20 0.22 3.86 -5.17
C VAL A 20 0.12 4.43 -3.77
N LEU A 21 1.28 4.68 -3.15
CA LEU A 21 1.42 5.15 -1.79
C LEU A 21 1.96 6.59 -1.78
N CYS A 22 1.59 7.37 -0.77
CA CYS A 22 2.29 8.63 -0.48
C CYS A 22 2.59 8.76 1.02
N ASP A 23 3.65 9.48 1.35
CA ASP A 23 3.94 9.84 2.73
C ASP A 23 2.91 10.84 3.28
N SER A 24 2.95 11.07 4.60
CA SER A 24 2.08 12.03 5.29
C SER A 24 2.20 13.47 4.77
N GLY A 25 3.37 13.86 4.25
CA GLY A 25 3.59 15.16 3.62
C GLY A 25 3.26 15.21 2.12
N GLY A 26 2.91 14.08 1.51
CA GLY A 26 2.57 13.96 0.08
C GLY A 26 3.70 14.27 -0.90
N SER A 27 4.93 14.46 -0.39
CA SER A 27 6.11 14.84 -1.17
C SER A 27 6.74 13.65 -1.87
N LEU A 28 6.65 12.48 -1.25
CA LEU A 28 7.15 11.21 -1.77
C LEU A 28 5.97 10.34 -2.21
N LYS A 29 6.09 9.77 -3.41
CA LYS A 29 5.13 8.81 -3.96
C LYS A 29 5.85 7.54 -4.36
N MET A 30 5.25 6.40 -4.04
CA MET A 30 5.81 5.08 -4.32
C MET A 30 4.77 4.21 -5.02
N ILE A 31 5.25 3.27 -5.83
CA ILE A 31 4.45 2.14 -6.32
C ILE A 31 4.99 0.89 -5.65
N ALA A 32 4.11 0.10 -5.05
CA ALA A 32 4.48 -1.13 -4.34
C ALA A 32 3.60 -2.29 -4.79
N GLU A 33 4.19 -3.47 -4.91
CA GLU A 33 3.47 -4.74 -4.95
C GLU A 33 3.50 -5.36 -3.55
N ALA A 34 2.34 -5.72 -3.02
CA ALA A 34 2.20 -6.27 -1.66
C ALA A 34 1.27 -7.48 -1.65
N ASN A 35 1.64 -8.50 -0.88
CA ASN A 35 0.72 -9.58 -0.54
C ASN A 35 -0.11 -9.15 0.67
N SER A 36 -1.43 -9.33 0.60
CA SER A 36 -2.34 -8.97 1.68
C SER A 36 -3.50 -9.97 1.74
N MET A 37 -3.89 -10.34 2.95
CA MET A 37 -5.10 -11.12 3.22
C MET A 37 -6.38 -10.26 3.17
N ILE A 38 -6.23 -8.94 3.18
CA ILE A 38 -7.32 -7.97 3.17
C ILE A 38 -7.28 -7.08 1.93
N LEU A 39 -8.44 -6.63 1.48
CA LEU A 39 -8.57 -5.67 0.39
C LEU A 39 -8.15 -4.27 0.86
N LEU A 40 -7.09 -3.74 0.26
CA LEU A 40 -6.65 -2.36 0.49
C LEU A 40 -7.36 -1.39 -0.47
N SER A 41 -7.82 -0.26 0.07
CA SER A 41 -8.60 0.77 -0.60
C SER A 41 -7.93 2.15 -0.51
N PRO A 42 -8.20 3.07 -1.44
CA PRO A 42 -7.74 4.45 -1.31
C PRO A 42 -8.26 5.09 -0.01
N GLY A 43 -7.36 5.69 0.76
CA GLY A 43 -7.67 6.26 2.09
C GLY A 43 -7.11 5.45 3.26
N ASP A 44 -6.78 4.17 3.05
CA ASP A 44 -6.18 3.34 4.09
C ASP A 44 -4.78 3.83 4.45
N ILE A 45 -4.41 3.66 5.73
CA ILE A 45 -3.09 3.98 6.26
C ILE A 45 -2.36 2.67 6.54
N LEU A 46 -1.13 2.57 6.00
CA LEU A 46 -0.21 1.48 6.25
C LEU A 46 0.85 1.95 7.23
N SER A 47 0.81 1.45 8.46
CA SER A 47 1.75 1.82 9.53
C SER A 47 2.77 0.69 9.72
N PRO A 48 4.07 1.00 9.86
CA PRO A 48 5.11 -0.02 9.86
C PRO A 48 5.00 -0.94 11.08
N LEU A 49 5.15 -2.24 10.87
CA LEU A 49 5.22 -3.25 11.94
C LEU A 49 6.64 -3.80 12.08
N GLN A 50 7.20 -4.34 11.00
CA GLN A 50 8.57 -4.84 10.91
C GLN A 50 9.07 -4.70 9.46
N ASP A 51 10.25 -5.24 9.15
CA ASP A 51 10.82 -5.09 7.81
C ASP A 51 9.84 -5.56 6.72
N ALA A 52 9.58 -4.66 5.76
CA ALA A 52 8.59 -4.79 4.69
C ALA A 52 7.14 -5.15 5.10
N GLN A 53 6.80 -5.17 6.38
CA GLN A 53 5.44 -5.45 6.88
C GLN A 53 4.79 -4.18 7.45
N TYR A 54 3.55 -3.94 7.03
CA TYR A 54 2.73 -2.79 7.40
C TYR A 54 1.31 -3.26 7.77
#